data_AF-A0A0N9W605-F1
#
_entry.id   AF-A0A0N9W605-F1
#
_cell.length_a   1.000
_cell.length_b   1.000
_cell.length_c   1.000
_cell.angle_alpha   90.00
_cell.angle_beta   90.00
_cell.angle_gamma   90.00
#
_symmetry.space_group_name_H-M   'P 1'
#
loop_
_entity.id
_entity.type
_entity.pdbx_description
1 polymer ?
#
loop_
_entity_poly.entity_id
_entity_poly.type
_entity_poly.pdbx_seq_one_letter_code
_entity_poly.pdbx_strand_id
1 'polypeptide(L)'
;MDKKSLTKNSFERISSFSKVASFINPTEYVIYDSRVIYALNWLLFNYAPEVELFTQPQGRNSELIKYDMQTIFRLSSKKYTYRSHKIAYHAYCKLIKQLSVDVYGVSRQPYLLEMLLFNIAPNFIVKDIEEKVRLKIDLELKVR
;
A
#
# COMPACT_ATOMS: atom_id res chain seq x y z
N MET A 1 -30.06 -5.69 -0.17
CA MET A 1 -28.98 -4.71 -0.42
C MET A 1 -27.66 -5.32 0.03
N ASP A 2 -26.83 -5.80 -0.91
CA ASP A 2 -25.46 -6.24 -0.59
C ASP A 2 -24.56 -5.02 -0.27
N LYS A 3 -24.65 -4.58 0.99
CA LYS A 3 -24.10 -3.33 1.55
C LYS A 3 -22.55 -3.27 1.66
N LYS A 4 -21.80 -4.13 0.97
CA LYS A 4 -20.34 -4.26 1.16
C LYS A 4 -19.50 -4.02 -0.11
N SER A 5 -20.10 -3.61 -1.22
CA SER A 5 -19.34 -3.35 -2.45
C SER A 5 -19.24 -1.86 -2.77
N LEU A 6 -18.01 -1.38 -3.00
CA LEU A 6 -17.77 -0.01 -3.43
C LEU A 6 -17.87 0.10 -4.96
N THR A 7 -18.54 1.17 -5.42
CA THR A 7 -18.48 1.56 -6.83
C THR A 7 -17.12 2.17 -7.16
N LYS A 8 -16.74 2.21 -8.44
CA LYS A 8 -15.49 2.85 -8.88
C LYS A 8 -15.41 4.32 -8.45
N ASN A 9 -16.49 5.08 -8.63
CA ASN A 9 -16.58 6.49 -8.22
C ASN A 9 -16.43 6.67 -6.70
N SER A 10 -17.02 5.78 -5.91
CA SER A 10 -16.83 5.79 -4.45
C SER A 10 -15.38 5.49 -4.08
N PHE A 11 -14.74 4.56 -4.81
CA PHE A 11 -13.35 4.18 -4.57
C PHE A 11 -12.36 5.28 -4.95
N GLU A 12 -12.60 6.05 -6.01
CA GLU A 12 -11.76 7.19 -6.39
C GLU A 12 -11.70 8.26 -5.30
N ARG A 13 -12.77 8.40 -4.51
CA ARG A 13 -12.86 9.34 -3.37
C ARG A 13 -12.55 8.68 -2.02
N ILE A 14 -12.04 7.45 -2.02
CA ILE A 14 -11.88 6.65 -0.80
C ILE A 14 -10.95 7.30 0.21
N SER A 15 -9.93 8.04 -0.21
CA SER A 15 -9.02 8.74 0.72
C SER A 15 -9.76 9.74 1.62
N SER A 16 -10.77 10.45 1.08
CA SER A 16 -11.58 11.38 1.87
C SER A 16 -12.65 10.65 2.68
N PHE A 17 -13.35 9.69 2.08
CA PHE A 17 -14.40 8.94 2.78
C PHE A 17 -13.86 8.09 3.94
N SER A 18 -12.71 7.46 3.76
CA SER A 18 -12.07 6.65 4.81
C SER A 18 -11.66 7.49 6.02
N LYS A 19 -11.27 8.76 5.84
CA LYS A 19 -11.01 9.68 6.96
C LYS A 19 -12.26 9.88 7.78
N VAL A 20 -13.36 10.29 7.16
CA VAL A 20 -14.64 10.49 7.85
C VAL A 20 -15.08 9.19 8.55
N ALA A 21 -14.98 8.05 7.87
CA ALA A 21 -15.33 6.75 8.46
C ALA A 21 -14.47 6.40 9.67
N SER A 22 -13.15 6.64 9.61
CA SER A 22 -12.22 6.39 10.72
C SER A 22 -12.45 7.32 11.91
N PHE A 23 -12.93 8.55 11.69
CA PHE A 23 -13.35 9.43 12.79
C PHE A 23 -14.65 8.97 13.44
N ILE A 24 -15.62 8.49 12.65
CA ILE A 24 -16.91 8.01 13.16
C ILE A 24 -16.73 6.68 13.92
N ASN A 25 -15.90 5.77 13.41
CA ASN A 25 -15.65 4.48 14.04
C ASN A 25 -14.17 4.05 13.86
N PRO A 26 -13.27 4.53 14.74
CA PRO A 26 -11.81 4.32 14.62
C PRO A 26 -11.36 2.88 14.89
N THR A 27 -12.18 2.10 15.59
CA THR A 27 -11.93 0.66 15.79
C THR A 27 -12.24 -0.13 14.52
N GLU A 28 -13.17 0.36 13.70
CA GLU A 28 -13.65 -0.38 12.53
C GLU A 28 -13.05 0.04 11.19
N TYR A 29 -12.70 1.31 11.05
CA TYR A 29 -12.26 1.87 9.78
C TYR A 29 -10.91 2.55 9.90
N VAL A 30 -10.13 2.45 8.83
CA VAL A 30 -8.76 2.95 8.75
C VAL A 30 -8.64 3.86 7.54
N ILE A 31 -7.84 4.93 7.65
CA ILE A 31 -7.59 5.85 6.56
C ILE A 31 -6.91 5.10 5.39
N TYR A 32 -7.48 5.24 4.20
CA TYR A 32 -6.95 4.69 2.96
C TYR A 32 -6.09 5.76 2.25
N ASP A 33 -4.92 6.05 2.82
CA ASP A 33 -3.98 7.05 2.28
C ASP A 33 -3.02 6.45 1.25
N SER A 34 -2.68 7.24 0.23
CA SER A 34 -1.74 6.83 -0.83
C SER A 34 -0.39 6.34 -0.31
N ARG A 35 0.14 6.91 0.78
CA ARG A 35 1.43 6.54 1.37
C ARG A 35 1.36 5.23 2.13
N VAL A 36 0.25 5.02 2.82
CA VAL A 36 0.01 3.81 3.60
C VAL A 36 -0.12 2.62 2.64
N ILE A 37 -0.91 2.78 1.57
CA ILE A 37 -1.00 1.77 0.51
C ILE A 37 0.35 1.58 -0.20
N TYR A 38 1.13 2.66 -0.34
CA TYR A 38 2.47 2.55 -0.90
C TYR A 38 3.36 1.61 -0.09
N ALA A 39 3.54 1.91 1.20
CA ALA A 39 4.33 1.08 2.10
C ALA A 39 3.80 -0.36 2.19
N LEU A 40 2.48 -0.51 2.34
CA LEU A 40 1.85 -1.83 2.46
C LEU A 40 2.10 -2.69 1.22
N ASN A 41 1.89 -2.15 0.02
CA ASN A 41 2.10 -2.92 -1.21
C ASN A 41 3.56 -3.34 -1.38
N TRP A 42 4.53 -2.49 -1.05
CA TRP A 42 5.94 -2.85 -1.10
C TRP A 42 6.26 -4.03 -0.17
N LEU A 43 5.72 -4.00 1.06
CA LEU A 43 5.90 -5.08 2.02
C LEU A 43 5.24 -6.37 1.55
N LEU A 44 3.99 -6.33 1.11
CA LEU A 44 3.27 -7.50 0.60
C LEU A 44 3.99 -8.11 -0.61
N PHE A 45 4.42 -7.28 -1.55
CA PHE A 45 5.12 -7.73 -2.76
C PHE A 45 6.42 -8.48 -2.46
N ASN A 46 7.16 -8.06 -1.42
CA ASN A 46 8.45 -8.65 -1.08
C ASN A 46 8.34 -9.84 -0.12
N TYR A 47 7.35 -9.84 0.78
CA TYR A 47 7.30 -10.77 1.91
C TYR A 47 6.02 -11.62 2.00
N ALA A 48 5.01 -11.34 1.18
CA ALA A 48 3.76 -12.11 1.12
C ALA A 48 3.19 -12.13 -0.32
N PRO A 49 3.93 -12.69 -1.30
CA PRO A 49 3.58 -12.63 -2.73
C PRO A 49 2.25 -13.32 -3.09
N GLU A 50 1.75 -14.20 -2.22
CA GLU A 50 0.44 -14.83 -2.33
C GLU A 50 -0.74 -13.89 -1.99
N VAL A 51 -0.46 -12.76 -1.34
CA VAL A 51 -1.48 -11.78 -0.96
C VAL A 51 -1.66 -10.74 -2.06
N GLU A 52 -2.91 -10.60 -2.52
CA GLU A 52 -3.27 -9.59 -3.51
C GLU A 52 -2.99 -8.16 -3.00
N LEU A 53 -2.42 -7.33 -3.87
CA LEU A 53 -2.07 -5.94 -3.59
C LEU A 53 -3.30 -5.01 -3.63
N PHE A 54 -3.12 -3.80 -3.12
CA PHE A 54 -4.16 -2.79 -3.03
C PHE A 54 -3.96 -1.67 -4.06
N THR A 55 -5.02 -1.22 -4.74
CA THR A 55 -4.90 -0.10 -5.67
C THR A 55 -4.59 1.19 -4.92
N GLN A 56 -3.44 1.81 -5.20
CA GLN A 56 -3.07 3.06 -4.59
C GLN A 56 -4.00 4.20 -5.07
N PRO A 57 -4.63 4.98 -4.17
CA PRO A 57 -5.35 6.17 -4.57
C PRO A 57 -4.37 7.25 -5.04
N GLN A 58 -4.82 8.21 -5.84
CA GLN A 58 -3.96 9.31 -6.30
C GLN A 58 -3.34 10.05 -5.11
N GLY A 59 -2.01 10.04 -5.04
CA GLY A 59 -1.20 10.70 -4.03
C GLY A 59 -0.50 11.94 -4.58
N ARG A 60 -0.18 12.89 -3.71
CA ARG A 60 0.54 14.14 -4.05
C ARG A 60 1.97 14.18 -3.48
N ASN A 61 2.49 13.07 -2.97
CA ASN A 61 3.78 13.04 -2.32
C ASN A 61 4.92 12.95 -3.35
N SER A 62 5.75 13.99 -3.42
CA SER A 62 6.82 14.14 -4.41
C SER A 62 7.89 13.05 -4.35
N GLU A 63 8.20 12.53 -3.16
CA GLU A 63 9.24 11.51 -2.99
C GLU A 63 8.78 10.15 -3.53
N LEU A 64 7.53 9.79 -3.25
CA LEU A 64 6.96 8.52 -3.70
C LEU A 64 6.68 8.49 -5.20
N ILE A 65 6.40 9.67 -5.79
CA ILE A 65 6.20 9.81 -7.24
C ILE A 65 7.48 9.48 -8.03
N LYS A 66 8.68 9.70 -7.45
CA LYS A 66 9.95 9.34 -8.10
C LYS A 66 10.08 7.84 -8.34
N TYR A 67 9.42 7.03 -7.50
CA TYR A 67 9.50 5.57 -7.51
C TYR A 67 8.11 4.98 -7.77
N ASP A 68 7.68 5.02 -9.03
CA ASP A 68 6.42 4.41 -9.44
C ASP A 68 6.44 2.89 -9.22
N MET A 69 5.67 2.43 -8.23
CA MET A 69 5.66 1.02 -7.86
C MET A 69 5.11 0.11 -8.95
N GLN A 70 4.18 0.58 -9.79
CA GLN A 70 3.70 -0.26 -10.89
C GLN A 70 4.82 -0.60 -11.86
N THR A 71 5.65 0.39 -12.20
CA THR A 71 6.82 0.20 -13.05
C THR A 71 7.82 -0.75 -12.39
N ILE A 72 8.13 -0.54 -11.11
CA ILE A 72 9.05 -1.41 -10.36
C ILE A 72 8.56 -2.87 -10.35
N PHE A 73 7.28 -3.11 -10.03
CA PHE A 73 6.72 -4.45 -9.98
C PHE A 73 6.72 -5.13 -11.36
N ARG A 74 6.42 -4.40 -12.43
CA ARG A 74 6.50 -4.92 -13.81
C ARG A 74 7.91 -5.36 -14.19
N LEU A 75 8.92 -4.56 -13.82
CA LEU A 75 10.32 -4.86 -14.14
C LEU A 75 10.89 -6.01 -13.32
N SER A 76 10.28 -6.35 -12.18
CA SER A 76 10.81 -7.39 -11.30
C SER A 76 10.57 -8.83 -11.80
N SER A 77 9.78 -9.03 -12.86
CA SER A 77 9.34 -10.34 -13.37
C SER A 77 8.55 -11.22 -12.38
N LYS A 78 8.19 -10.71 -11.18
CA LYS A 78 7.37 -11.45 -10.20
C LYS A 78 5.90 -11.37 -10.60
N LYS A 79 5.13 -12.42 -10.32
CA LYS A 79 3.68 -12.40 -10.49
C LYS A 79 3.04 -11.67 -9.30
N TYR A 80 2.07 -10.81 -9.58
CA TYR A 80 1.26 -10.10 -8.59
C TYR A 80 -0.12 -9.78 -9.17
N THR A 81 -1.11 -9.63 -8.31
CA THR A 81 -2.47 -9.23 -8.69
C THR A 81 -2.96 -8.12 -7.75
N TYR A 82 -3.95 -7.36 -8.21
CA TYR A 82 -4.60 -6.32 -7.41
C TYR A 82 -6.02 -6.74 -7.04
N ARG A 83 -6.41 -6.43 -5.81
CA ARG A 83 -7.78 -6.58 -5.34
C ARG A 83 -8.74 -5.70 -6.14
N SER A 84 -9.93 -6.23 -6.42
CA SER A 84 -11.00 -5.43 -6.99
C SER A 84 -11.38 -4.27 -6.08
N HIS A 85 -11.57 -3.08 -6.66
CA HIS A 85 -12.04 -1.88 -5.97
C HIS A 85 -13.32 -2.11 -5.15
N LYS A 86 -14.15 -3.09 -5.56
CA LYS A 86 -15.40 -3.46 -4.87
C LYS A 86 -15.16 -3.88 -3.43
N ILE A 87 -14.06 -4.60 -3.16
CA ILE A 87 -13.77 -5.22 -1.85
C ILE A 87 -12.51 -4.68 -1.18
N ALA A 88 -11.65 -3.98 -1.93
CA ALA A 88 -10.31 -3.59 -1.50
C ALA A 88 -10.30 -2.81 -0.17
N TYR A 89 -11.21 -1.86 0.03
CA TYR A 89 -11.25 -1.06 1.25
C TYR A 89 -11.63 -1.88 2.50
N HIS A 90 -12.62 -2.75 2.39
CA HIS A 90 -13.03 -3.60 3.52
C HIS A 90 -11.97 -4.66 3.83
N ALA A 91 -11.35 -5.24 2.79
CA ALA A 91 -10.21 -6.14 2.95
C ALA A 91 -9.03 -5.44 3.62
N TYR A 92 -8.74 -4.20 3.24
CA TYR A 92 -7.71 -3.36 3.85
C TYR A 92 -7.99 -3.12 5.33
N CYS A 93 -9.20 -2.67 5.70
CA CYS A 93 -9.54 -2.44 7.10
C CYS A 93 -9.39 -3.72 7.93
N LYS A 94 -9.83 -4.87 7.40
CA LYS A 94 -9.66 -6.17 8.07
C LYS A 94 -8.17 -6.52 8.26
N LEU A 95 -7.37 -6.34 7.22
CA LEU A 95 -5.94 -6.64 7.25
C LEU A 95 -5.20 -5.76 8.27
N ILE A 96 -5.43 -4.44 8.26
CA ILE A 96 -4.77 -3.52 9.20
C ILE A 96 -5.16 -3.82 10.64
N LYS A 97 -6.44 -4.14 10.91
CA LYS A 97 -6.86 -4.56 12.26
C LYS A 97 -6.11 -5.80 12.73
N GLN A 98 -6.03 -6.82 11.88
CA GLN A 98 -5.35 -8.07 12.21
C GLN A 98 -3.87 -7.82 12.48
N LEU A 99 -3.18 -7.18 11.53
CA LEU A 99 -1.76 -6.86 11.67
C LEU A 99 -1.47 -5.92 12.84
N SER A 100 -2.37 -5.00 13.18
CA SER A 100 -2.21 -4.13 14.35
C SER A 100 -2.20 -4.92 15.66
N VAL A 101 -3.00 -5.99 15.75
CA VAL A 101 -2.97 -6.91 16.90
C VAL A 101 -1.68 -7.72 16.89
N ASP A 102 -1.23 -8.19 15.72
CA ASP A 102 0.00 -8.97 15.61
C ASP A 102 1.26 -8.16 15.98
N VAL A 103 1.30 -6.87 15.62
CA VAL A 103 2.45 -5.99 15.87
C VAL A 103 2.44 -5.39 17.29
N TYR A 104 1.28 -4.95 17.78
CA TYR A 104 1.20 -4.18 19.04
C TYR A 104 0.46 -4.89 20.18
N GLY A 105 -0.10 -6.08 19.94
CA GLY A 105 -0.89 -6.84 20.90
C GLY A 105 -2.38 -6.50 20.90
N VAL A 106 -3.12 -7.24 21.73
CA VAL A 106 -4.60 -7.15 21.84
C VAL A 106 -5.04 -5.76 22.31
N SER A 107 -6.21 -5.31 21.85
CA SER A 107 -6.86 -4.04 22.20
C SER A 107 -6.18 -2.77 21.67
N ARG A 108 -5.20 -2.91 20.77
CA ARG A 108 -4.55 -1.76 20.12
C ARG A 108 -5.32 -1.29 18.89
N GLN A 109 -5.33 0.03 18.71
CA GLN A 109 -6.15 0.69 17.71
C GLN A 109 -5.51 0.58 16.32
N PRO A 110 -6.28 0.23 15.26
CA PRO A 110 -5.75 0.03 13.91
C PRO A 110 -4.99 1.24 13.33
N TYR A 111 -5.33 2.46 13.76
CA TYR A 111 -4.65 3.67 13.30
C TYR A 111 -3.15 3.70 13.68
N LEU A 112 -2.71 2.96 14.70
CA LEU A 112 -1.30 2.91 15.08
C LEU A 112 -0.45 2.26 13.98
N LEU A 113 -0.94 1.17 13.38
CA LEU A 113 -0.27 0.54 12.26
C LEU A 113 -0.39 1.39 10.99
N GLU A 114 -1.55 2.02 10.75
CA GLU A 114 -1.70 2.97 9.66
C GLU A 114 -0.67 4.11 9.75
N MET A 115 -0.52 4.71 10.93
CA MET A 115 0.45 5.77 11.17
C MET A 115 1.90 5.30 11.05
N LEU A 116 2.21 4.06 11.46
CA LEU A 116 3.52 3.46 11.22
C LEU A 116 3.79 3.36 9.71
N LEU A 117 2.88 2.74 8.94
CA LEU A 117 3.01 2.58 7.49
C LEU A 117 3.16 3.93 6.79
N PHE A 118 2.37 4.92 7.21
CA PHE A 118 2.45 6.29 6.74
C PHE A 118 3.84 6.90 6.97
N ASN A 119 4.41 6.71 8.16
CA ASN A 119 5.71 7.27 8.54
C ASN A 119 6.87 6.57 7.81
N ILE A 120 6.84 5.24 7.68
CA ILE A 120 7.93 4.49 7.05
C ILE A 120 7.93 4.63 5.52
N ALA A 121 6.80 4.99 4.90
CA ALA A 121 6.69 5.11 3.45
C ALA A 121 7.79 6.01 2.84
N PRO A 122 7.92 7.30 3.19
CA PRO A 122 8.99 8.15 2.63
C PRO A 122 10.38 7.86 3.21
N ASN A 123 10.47 7.35 4.45
CA ASN A 123 11.74 7.32 5.19
C ASN A 123 12.50 5.99 5.05
N PHE A 124 11.78 4.88 4.97
CA PHE A 124 12.35 3.53 5.00
C PHE A 124 12.05 2.78 3.71
N ILE A 125 10.79 2.82 3.25
CA ILE A 125 10.37 2.05 2.06
C ILE A 125 11.04 2.60 0.80
N VAL A 126 11.09 3.93 0.62
CA VAL A 126 11.82 4.54 -0.50
C VAL A 126 13.29 4.13 -0.50
N LYS A 127 13.93 4.12 0.67
CA LYS A 127 15.34 3.69 0.80
C LYS A 127 15.52 2.21 0.45
N ASP A 128 14.64 1.33 0.93
CA ASP A 128 14.68 -0.10 0.59
C ASP A 128 14.45 -0.35 -0.91
N ILE A 129 13.62 0.48 -1.57
CA ILE A 129 13.43 0.46 -3.02
C ILE A 129 14.75 0.85 -3.73
N GLU A 130 15.38 1.95 -3.32
CA GLU A 130 16.65 2.41 -3.91
C GLU A 130 17.75 1.35 -3.80
N GLU A 131 17.83 0.67 -2.67
CA GLU A 131 18.80 -0.40 -2.43
C GLU A 131 18.53 -1.64 -3.29
N LYS A 132 17.25 -2.01 -3.50
CA LYS A 132 16.86 -3.23 -4.24
C LYS A 132 16.74 -3.07 -5.75
N VAL A 133 16.38 -1.88 -6.23
CA VAL A 133 16.11 -1.61 -7.66
C VAL A 133 17.34 -1.08 -8.39
N ARG A 134 18.53 -1.18 -7.78
CA ARG A 134 19.78 -0.72 -8.37
C ARG A 134 20.13 -1.53 -9.64
N LEU A 135 20.11 -0.84 -10.78
CA LEU A 135 20.61 -1.38 -12.05
C LEU A 135 22.11 -1.07 -12.19
N LYS A 136 22.88 -2.09 -12.55
CA LYS A 136 24.27 -1.94 -13.00
C LYS A 136 24.32 -2.31 -14.48
N ILE A 137 24.67 -1.37 -15.33
CA ILE A 137 24.88 -1.63 -16.76
C ILE A 137 26.37 -1.88 -16.94
N ASP A 138 26.73 -3.15 -17.16
CA ASP A 138 28.09 -3.52 -17.54
C ASP A 138 28.20 -3.41 -19.07
N LEU A 139 28.83 -2.34 -19.55
CA LEU A 139 29.07 -2.12 -20.96
C LEU A 139 30.31 -2.90 -21.39
N GLU A 140 30.13 -4.05 -22.04
CA GLU A 140 31.21 -4.64 -22.84
C GLU A 140 31.34 -3.84 -24.14
N LEU A 141 32.17 -2.79 -24.11
CA LEU A 141 32.60 -2.10 -25.32
C LEU A 141 33.48 -3.05 -26.13
N LYS A 142 32.88 -3.76 -27.10
CA LYS A 142 33.64 -4.36 -28.19
C LYS A 142 34.19 -3.24 -29.07
N VAL A 143 35.40 -2.78 -28.74
CA VAL A 143 36.21 -1.98 -29.66
C VAL A 143 36.53 -2.87 -30.86
N ARG A 144 36.01 -2.50 -32.04
CA ARG A 144 36.38 -3.08 -33.32
C ARG A 144 37.58 -2.34 -33.89
#